data_AF-A0A822J209-F1
#
_entry.id   AF-A0A822J209-F1
#
_cell.length_a   1.000
_cell.length_b   1.000
_cell.length_c   1.000
_cell.angle_alpha   90.00
_cell.angle_beta   90.00
_cell.angle_gamma   90.00
#
_symmetry.space_group_name_H-M   'P 1'
#
loop_
_entity.id
_entity.type
_entity.pdbx_description
1 polymer ?
#
loop_
_entity_poly.entity_id
_entity_poly.type
_entity_poly.pdbx_seq_one_letter_code
_entity_poly.pdbx_strand_id
1 'polypeptide(L)'
;MDKKNIKYVIIALLIFSVAGYYLYQHATDMGLAKPVLVLKISTNLSEKGAIQINNVTFVQSNVPVFYKRADAIPTFPEIEVNARLNALDTAPASFWASTPFTKDDGHYEVKIYFRDGKEPKQGDILILPIRIIGSTAVVMYKTTAFYEWE
;
A
#
# COMPACT_ATOMS: atom_id res chain seq x y z
N MET A 1 25.16 -34.21 -3.47
CA MET A 1 25.42 -33.08 -4.38
C MET A 1 26.91 -32.80 -4.34
N ASP A 2 27.61 -32.95 -5.46
CA ASP A 2 29.09 -32.83 -5.48
C ASP A 2 29.55 -31.42 -5.06
N LYS A 3 30.66 -31.35 -4.32
CA LYS A 3 31.28 -30.08 -3.86
C LYS A 3 31.51 -29.08 -5.00
N LYS A 4 31.74 -29.58 -6.23
CA LYS A 4 31.91 -28.76 -7.44
C LYS A 4 30.60 -28.09 -7.85
N ASN A 5 29.48 -28.82 -7.81
CA ASN A 5 28.15 -28.30 -8.15
C ASN A 5 27.65 -27.29 -7.11
N ILE A 6 27.96 -27.50 -5.83
CA ILE A 6 27.65 -26.53 -4.76
C ILE A 6 28.36 -25.19 -5.01
N LYS A 7 29.64 -25.20 -5.40
CA LYS A 7 30.38 -23.97 -5.72
C LYS A 7 29.75 -23.19 -6.87
N TYR A 8 29.35 -23.85 -7.95
CA TYR A 8 28.71 -23.17 -9.09
C TYR A 8 27.34 -22.60 -8.73
N VAL A 9 26.54 -23.31 -7.93
CA VAL A 9 25.24 -22.81 -7.45
C VAL A 9 25.42 -21.57 -6.57
N ILE A 10 26.40 -21.56 -5.66
CA ILE A 10 26.70 -20.41 -4.81
C ILE A 10 27.15 -19.21 -5.65
N ILE A 11 28.02 -19.42 -6.64
CA ILE A 11 28.48 -18.36 -7.55
C ILE A 11 27.30 -17.79 -8.35
N ALA A 12 26.42 -18.65 -8.88
CA ALA A 12 25.25 -18.21 -9.61
C ALA A 12 24.29 -17.38 -8.72
N LEU A 13 24.03 -17.84 -7.48
CA LEU A 13 23.22 -17.10 -6.51
C LEU A 13 23.83 -15.73 -6.17
N LEU A 14 25.16 -15.66 -6.05
CA LEU A 14 25.87 -14.39 -5.82
C LEU A 14 25.67 -13.43 -7.00
N ILE A 15 25.82 -13.91 -8.24
CA ILE A 15 25.61 -13.11 -9.45
C ILE A 15 24.17 -12.60 -9.53
N PHE A 16 23.18 -13.47 -9.27
CA PHE A 16 21.77 -13.06 -9.24
C PHE A 16 21.45 -12.05 -8.15
N SER A 17 22.05 -12.19 -6.96
CA SER A 17 21.90 -11.23 -5.87
C SER A 17 22.48 -9.86 -6.22
N VAL A 18 23.71 -9.82 -6.76
CA VAL A 18 24.36 -8.57 -7.17
C VAL A 18 23.63 -7.91 -8.34
N ALA A 19 23.21 -8.69 -9.34
CA ALA A 19 22.44 -8.18 -10.48
C ALA A 19 21.08 -7.64 -10.04
N GLY A 20 20.38 -8.35 -9.14
CA GLY A 20 19.12 -7.90 -8.57
C GLY A 20 19.24 -6.61 -7.76
N TYR A 21 20.29 -6.48 -6.94
CA TYR A 21 20.60 -5.25 -6.22
C TYR A 21 20.86 -4.08 -7.20
N TYR A 22 21.65 -4.30 -8.24
CA TYR A 22 21.95 -3.26 -9.24
C TYR A 22 20.71 -2.85 -10.03
N LEU A 23 19.85 -3.80 -10.40
CA LEU A 23 18.58 -3.53 -11.07
C LEU A 23 17.64 -2.71 -10.18
N TYR A 24 17.56 -3.04 -8.88
CA TYR A 24 16.77 -2.30 -7.92
C TYR A 24 17.29 -0.87 -7.74
N GLN A 25 18.60 -0.70 -7.60
CA GLN A 25 19.22 0.61 -7.48
C GLN A 25 18.99 1.45 -8.74
N HIS A 26 19.21 0.87 -9.93
CA HIS A 26 19.00 1.55 -11.19
C HIS A 26 17.52 1.89 -11.44
N ALA A 27 16.59 1.01 -11.05
CA ALA A 27 15.16 1.31 -11.07
C ALA A 27 14.82 2.48 -10.13
N THR A 28 15.49 2.59 -8.99
CA THR A 28 15.32 3.72 -8.07
C THR A 28 15.87 5.01 -8.66
N ASP A 29 17.09 4.98 -9.22
CA ASP A 29 17.74 6.15 -9.83
C ASP A 29 16.99 6.65 -11.08
N MET A 30 16.36 5.76 -11.84
CA MET A 30 15.51 6.09 -12.99
C MET A 30 14.07 6.48 -12.61
N GLY A 31 13.73 6.52 -11.32
CA GLY A 31 12.38 6.85 -10.85
C GLY A 31 11.32 5.79 -11.13
N LEU A 32 11.72 4.55 -11.43
CA LEU A 32 10.84 3.40 -11.59
C LEU A 32 10.41 2.79 -10.24
N ALA A 33 11.20 3.00 -9.17
CA ALA A 33 10.78 2.75 -7.80
C ALA A 33 10.03 3.97 -7.27
N LYS A 34 8.78 3.77 -6.86
CA LYS A 34 7.93 4.82 -6.29
C LYS A 34 7.75 4.55 -4.79
N PRO A 35 7.64 5.61 -3.96
CA PRO A 35 7.27 5.43 -2.58
C PRO A 35 5.90 4.76 -2.48
N VAL A 36 5.78 3.81 -1.56
CA VAL A 36 4.54 3.10 -1.25
C VAL A 36 4.29 3.19 0.24
N LEU A 37 3.07 3.55 0.62
CA LEU A 37 2.62 3.44 2.00
C LEU A 37 1.73 2.21 2.14
N VAL A 38 2.15 1.27 2.98
CA VAL A 38 1.34 0.09 3.31
C VAL A 38 0.57 0.38 4.58
N LEU A 39 -0.75 0.37 4.50
CA LEU A 39 -1.66 0.54 5.63
C LEU A 39 -2.13 -0.84 6.08
N LYS A 40 -1.92 -1.15 7.35
CA LYS A 40 -2.51 -2.33 8.00
C LYS A 40 -3.65 -1.87 8.86
N ILE A 41 -4.86 -2.29 8.53
CA ILE A 41 -6.11 -1.87 9.17
C ILE A 41 -6.68 -3.06 9.92
N SER A 42 -6.91 -2.88 11.22
CA SER A 42 -7.59 -3.88 12.05
C SER A 42 -9.01 -3.42 12.36
N THR A 43 -9.99 -4.29 12.16
CA THR A 43 -11.41 -4.02 12.42
C THR A 43 -12.00 -4.95 13.46
N ASN A 44 -13.04 -4.51 14.16
CA ASN A 44 -13.91 -5.36 14.97
C ASN A 44 -15.38 -5.01 14.73
N LEU A 45 -16.25 -5.78 15.38
CA LEU A 45 -17.66 -5.48 15.54
C LEU A 45 -17.87 -4.91 16.94
N SER A 46 -18.62 -3.80 17.02
CA SER A 46 -19.15 -3.29 18.27
C SER A 46 -20.21 -4.24 18.86
N GLU A 47 -20.61 -4.00 20.11
CA GLU A 47 -21.67 -4.75 20.80
C GLU A 47 -23.01 -4.78 20.03
N LYS A 48 -23.25 -3.79 19.16
CA LYS A 48 -24.45 -3.68 18.30
C LYS A 48 -24.23 -4.23 16.88
N GLY A 49 -23.11 -4.91 16.62
CA GLY A 49 -22.78 -5.50 15.32
C GLY A 49 -22.31 -4.49 14.26
N ALA A 50 -22.08 -3.22 14.62
CA ALA A 50 -21.53 -2.22 13.71
C ALA A 50 -20.01 -2.35 13.61
N ILE A 51 -19.47 -2.26 12.40
CA ILE A 51 -18.03 -2.36 12.12
C ILE A 51 -17.31 -1.12 12.64
N GLN A 52 -16.15 -1.31 13.26
CA GLN A 52 -15.27 -0.23 13.68
C GLN A 52 -13.82 -0.56 13.31
N ILE A 53 -13.04 0.48 13.00
CA ILE A 53 -11.59 0.36 12.84
C ILE A 53 -10.95 0.58 14.21
N ASN A 54 -10.22 -0.42 14.68
CA ASN A 54 -9.55 -0.39 15.99
C ASN A 54 -8.14 0.18 15.91
N ASN A 55 -7.41 -0.15 14.84
CA ASN A 55 -6.02 0.20 14.70
C ASN A 55 -5.65 0.39 13.24
N VAL A 56 -4.75 1.33 12.98
CA VAL A 56 -4.15 1.58 11.67
C VAL A 56 -2.65 1.74 11.90
N THR A 57 -1.85 0.90 11.26
CA THR A 57 -0.38 1.03 11.27
C THR A 57 0.14 1.23 9.87
N PHE A 58 1.33 1.84 9.77
CA PHE A 58 1.94 2.27 8.53
C PHE A 58 3.31 1.63 8.36
N VAL A 59 3.62 1.21 7.14
CA VAL A 59 4.95 0.77 6.75
C VAL A 59 5.30 1.46 5.43
N GLN A 60 6.35 2.27 5.43
CA GLN A 60 6.92 2.78 4.19
C GLN A 60 7.68 1.67 3.49
N SER A 61 7.48 1.56 2.19
CA SER A 61 8.21 0.63 1.34
C SER A 61 8.51 1.30 0.01
N ASN A 62 9.68 1.02 -0.56
CA ASN A 62 9.98 1.38 -1.93
C ASN A 62 9.84 0.10 -2.76
N VAL A 63 8.88 0.11 -3.69
CA VAL A 63 8.64 -1.03 -4.58
C VAL A 63 8.77 -0.53 -6.01
N PRO A 64 9.48 -1.23 -6.90
CA PRO A 64 9.42 -0.99 -8.32
C PRO A 64 7.96 -1.16 -8.79
N VAL A 65 7.33 -0.08 -9.25
CA VAL A 65 5.92 -0.11 -9.66
C VAL A 65 5.84 -0.10 -11.18
N PHE A 66 5.42 -1.22 -11.75
CA PHE A 66 5.00 -1.29 -13.14
C PHE A 66 3.49 -1.11 -13.18
N TYR A 67 3.05 0.08 -13.57
CA TYR A 67 1.63 0.38 -13.66
C TYR A 67 0.97 -0.46 -14.75
N LYS A 68 0.09 -1.39 -14.35
CA LYS A 68 -0.89 -1.99 -15.24
C LYS A 68 -2.23 -1.29 -14.98
N ARG A 69 -2.73 -0.53 -15.98
CA ARG A 69 -4.13 -0.12 -16.03
C ARG A 69 -4.99 -1.37 -16.11
N ALA A 70 -5.34 -1.94 -14.97
CA ALA A 70 -6.54 -2.75 -14.90
C ALA A 70 -7.63 -1.83 -14.37
N ASP A 71 -8.49 -1.35 -15.26
CA ASP A 71 -9.80 -0.81 -14.92
C ASP A 71 -10.65 -1.97 -14.36
N ALA A 72 -10.24 -2.53 -13.22
CA ALA A 72 -10.98 -3.58 -12.57
C ALA A 72 -12.26 -2.96 -12.01
N ILE A 73 -13.39 -3.59 -12.33
CA ILE A 73 -14.70 -3.23 -11.79
C ILE A 73 -14.60 -3.25 -10.26
N PRO A 74 -15.10 -2.22 -9.54
CA PRO A 74 -15.08 -2.20 -8.09
C PRO A 74 -15.72 -3.47 -7.52
N THR A 75 -14.97 -4.20 -6.70
CA THR A 75 -15.46 -5.37 -6.00
C THR A 75 -16.05 -4.92 -4.67
N PHE A 76 -17.36 -4.66 -4.63
CA PHE A 76 -18.05 -4.44 -3.37
C PHE A 76 -18.28 -5.77 -2.66
N PRO A 77 -18.07 -5.85 -1.33
CA PRO A 77 -17.61 -4.82 -0.38
C PRO A 77 -16.07 -4.59 -0.31
N GLU A 78 -15.63 -3.38 0.05
CA GLU A 78 -14.19 -3.00 0.11
C GLU A 78 -13.84 -1.94 1.19
N ILE A 79 -12.55 -1.86 1.54
CA ILE A 79 -11.96 -0.74 2.30
C ILE A 79 -11.21 0.15 1.32
N GLU A 80 -11.52 1.45 1.32
CA GLU A 80 -10.96 2.44 0.40
C GLU A 80 -10.11 3.48 1.13
N VAL A 81 -8.97 3.82 0.54
CA VAL A 81 -8.09 4.88 1.04
C VAL A 81 -7.54 5.72 -0.10
N ASN A 82 -7.52 7.04 0.09
CA ASN A 82 -6.92 8.00 -0.85
C ASN A 82 -6.09 9.03 -0.08
N ALA A 83 -4.77 8.95 -0.17
CA ALA A 83 -3.89 9.87 0.54
C ALA A 83 -3.92 11.28 -0.07
N ARG A 84 -3.91 12.29 0.80
CA ARG A 84 -3.86 13.72 0.47
C ARG A 84 -2.66 14.36 1.17
N LEU A 85 -2.07 15.36 0.54
CA LEU A 85 -0.97 16.13 1.12
C LEU A 85 -1.55 17.34 1.86
N ASN A 86 -1.17 17.50 3.13
CA ASN A 86 -1.33 18.69 3.97
C ASN A 86 -2.76 19.12 4.33
N ALA A 87 -3.78 18.87 3.50
CA ALA A 87 -5.17 19.27 3.76
C ALA A 87 -6.21 18.30 3.17
N LEU A 88 -7.38 18.23 3.80
CA LEU A 88 -8.47 17.30 3.44
C LEU A 88 -9.16 17.64 2.12
N ASP A 89 -9.14 18.91 1.71
CA ASP A 89 -9.81 19.43 0.51
C ASP A 89 -8.93 19.36 -0.75
N THR A 90 -7.64 19.07 -0.62
CA THR A 90 -6.72 18.94 -1.76
C THR A 90 -7.02 17.70 -2.59
N ALA A 91 -6.70 17.75 -3.90
CA ALA A 91 -6.82 16.57 -4.75
C ALA A 91 -5.96 15.41 -4.20
N PRO A 92 -6.43 14.15 -4.28
CA PRO A 92 -5.63 13.00 -3.86
C PRO A 92 -4.24 12.99 -4.50
N ALA A 93 -3.23 12.87 -3.65
CA ALA A 93 -1.85 12.66 -4.06
C ALA A 93 -1.60 11.21 -4.48
N SER A 94 -2.43 10.28 -3.99
CA SER A 94 -2.39 8.87 -4.39
C SER A 94 -3.33 8.52 -5.53
N PHE A 95 -3.08 7.37 -6.12
CA PHE A 95 -4.12 6.63 -6.85
C PHE A 95 -5.17 6.12 -5.87
N TRP A 96 -6.30 5.70 -6.42
CA TRP A 96 -7.30 4.97 -5.67
C TRP A 96 -6.72 3.64 -5.21
N ALA A 97 -6.75 3.39 -3.90
CA ALA A 97 -6.32 2.13 -3.30
C ALA A 97 -7.49 1.53 -2.54
N SER A 98 -7.83 0.28 -2.86
CA SER A 98 -8.84 -0.47 -2.12
C SER A 98 -8.43 -1.93 -1.93
N THR A 99 -9.06 -2.58 -0.94
CA THR A 99 -8.92 -4.01 -0.68
C THR A 99 -10.29 -4.60 -0.35
N PRO A 100 -10.62 -5.82 -0.82
CA PRO A 100 -11.89 -6.47 -0.49
C PRO A 100 -12.12 -6.55 1.02
N PHE A 101 -13.36 -6.36 1.44
CA PHE A 101 -13.76 -6.36 2.85
C PHE A 101 -14.64 -7.57 3.17
N THR A 102 -14.20 -8.42 4.08
CA THR A 102 -14.98 -9.55 4.60
C THR A 102 -15.08 -9.43 6.10
N LYS A 103 -16.29 -9.33 6.66
CA LYS A 103 -16.50 -9.02 8.10
C LYS A 103 -15.73 -9.91 9.09
N ASP A 104 -15.32 -11.10 8.67
CA ASP A 104 -14.71 -12.13 9.51
C ASP A 104 -13.16 -12.12 9.52
N ASP A 105 -12.50 -11.38 8.63
CA ASP A 105 -11.03 -11.40 8.50
C ASP A 105 -10.32 -10.54 9.55
N GLY A 106 -10.93 -9.39 9.89
CA GLY A 106 -10.48 -8.51 10.98
C GLY A 106 -9.17 -7.76 10.72
N HIS A 107 -8.38 -8.14 9.71
CA HIS A 107 -7.11 -7.53 9.36
C HIS A 107 -6.96 -7.38 7.84
N TYR A 108 -6.65 -6.16 7.39
CA TYR A 108 -6.55 -5.86 5.97
C TYR A 108 -5.30 -5.05 5.66
N GLU A 109 -4.75 -5.28 4.47
CA GLU A 109 -3.64 -4.51 3.94
C GLU A 109 -4.10 -3.69 2.73
N VAL A 110 -3.85 -2.38 2.77
CA VAL A 110 -4.09 -1.45 1.66
C VAL A 110 -2.76 -0.83 1.26
N LYS A 111 -2.38 -0.99 -0.01
CA LYS A 111 -1.16 -0.41 -0.57
C LYS A 111 -1.48 0.88 -1.29
N ILE A 112 -0.88 1.97 -0.85
CA ILE A 112 -1.10 3.30 -1.41
C ILE A 112 0.08 3.68 -2.27
N TYR A 113 -0.22 3.93 -3.54
CA TYR A 113 0.73 4.38 -4.55
C TYR A 113 0.51 5.86 -4.86
N PHE A 114 1.58 6.63 -4.91
CA PHE A 114 1.53 8.06 -5.20
C PHE A 114 1.57 8.34 -6.71
N ARG A 115 0.87 9.41 -7.12
CA ARG A 115 0.89 9.90 -8.50
C ARG A 115 2.22 10.58 -8.79
N ASP A 116 2.61 10.58 -10.06
CA ASP A 116 3.84 11.23 -10.52
C ASP A 116 3.84 12.73 -10.18
N GLY A 117 4.91 13.19 -9.55
CA GLY A 117 5.08 14.58 -9.10
C GLY A 117 4.27 14.94 -7.85
N LYS A 118 3.61 13.96 -7.21
CA LYS A 118 2.85 14.09 -5.96
C LYS A 118 3.37 13.15 -4.88
N GLU A 119 4.58 12.63 -5.06
CA GLU A 119 5.28 11.84 -4.06
C GLU A 119 5.52 12.69 -2.79
N PRO A 120 5.24 12.15 -1.60
CA PRO A 120 5.54 12.83 -0.35
C PRO A 120 7.05 12.95 -0.15
N LYS A 121 7.44 14.03 0.50
CA LYS A 121 8.81 14.30 0.94
C LYS A 121 8.91 14.13 2.44
N GLN A 122 10.12 13.93 2.94
CA GLN A 122 10.38 13.88 4.37
C GLN A 122 9.79 15.10 5.09
N GLY A 123 8.98 14.86 6.12
CA GLY A 123 8.23 15.86 6.90
C GLY A 123 6.86 16.23 6.34
N ASP A 124 6.47 15.73 5.16
CA ASP A 124 5.11 15.95 4.64
C ASP A 124 4.08 15.20 5.50
N ILE A 125 2.95 15.86 5.78
CA ILE A 125 1.84 15.22 6.48
C ILE A 125 0.84 14.66 5.47
N LEU A 126 0.72 13.35 5.46
CA LEU A 126 -0.31 12.63 4.75
C LEU A 126 -1.59 12.58 5.57
N ILE A 127 -2.69 12.92 4.92
CA ILE A 127 -4.04 12.77 5.46
C ILE A 127 -4.73 11.65 4.68
N LEU A 128 -5.20 10.63 5.39
CA LEU A 128 -5.71 9.39 4.82
C LEU A 128 -7.16 9.15 5.28
N PRO A 129 -8.16 9.65 4.54
CA PRO A 129 -9.54 9.25 4.74
C PRO A 129 -9.70 7.76 4.42
N ILE A 130 -10.17 6.99 5.39
CA ILE A 130 -10.41 5.55 5.28
C ILE A 130 -11.91 5.31 5.34
N ARG A 131 -12.44 4.55 4.38
CA ARG A 131 -13.87 4.23 4.28
C ARG A 131 -14.06 2.74 4.15
N ILE A 132 -15.02 2.18 4.88
CA ILE A 132 -15.49 0.81 4.67
C ILE A 132 -16.81 0.88 3.91
N ILE A 133 -16.84 0.32 2.71
CA ILE A 133 -18.00 0.31 1.83
C ILE A 133 -18.66 -1.08 1.87
N GLY A 134 -19.97 -1.09 2.11
CA GLY A 134 -20.77 -2.31 2.14
C GLY A 134 -21.13 -2.82 0.75
N SER A 135 -21.76 -4.00 0.70
CA SER A 135 -22.23 -4.62 -0.55
C SER A 135 -23.25 -3.78 -1.33
N THR A 136 -23.91 -2.84 -0.67
CA THR A 136 -24.87 -1.89 -1.27
C THR A 136 -24.24 -0.55 -1.68
N ALA A 137 -22.91 -0.46 -1.72
CA ALA A 137 -22.15 0.77 -1.95
C ALA A 137 -22.38 1.89 -0.90
N VAL A 138 -23.01 1.56 0.24
CA VAL A 138 -23.17 2.49 1.37
C VAL A 138 -21.91 2.50 2.23
N VAL A 139 -21.48 3.69 2.63
CA VAL A 139 -20.38 3.86 3.61
C VAL A 139 -20.85 3.37 4.97
N MET A 140 -20.32 2.22 5.40
CA MET A 140 -20.65 1.59 6.69
C MET A 140 -19.87 2.22 7.83
N TYR A 141 -18.63 2.64 7.58
CA TYR A 141 -17.77 3.30 8.54
C TYR A 141 -16.79 4.23 7.83
N LYS A 142 -16.42 5.34 8.47
CA LYS A 142 -15.38 6.24 7.99
C LYS A 142 -14.52 6.74 9.14
N THR A 143 -13.23 6.86 8.90
CA THR A 143 -12.29 7.51 9.80
C THR A 143 -11.23 8.24 8.98
N THR A 144 -10.33 8.96 9.64
CA THR A 144 -9.18 9.60 9.02
C THR A 144 -7.95 9.28 9.84
N ALA A 145 -6.90 8.84 9.17
CA ALA A 145 -5.59 8.65 9.77
C ALA A 145 -4.61 9.70 9.24
N PHE A 146 -3.56 9.95 10.01
CA PHE A 146 -2.52 10.91 9.68
C PHE A 146 -1.18 10.20 9.74
N TYR A 147 -0.29 10.51 8.81
CA TYR A 147 1.05 9.93 8.75
C TYR A 147 2.05 11.01 8.33
N GLU A 148 3.09 11.23 9.13
CA GLU A 148 4.23 12.05 8.73
C GLU A 148 5.20 11.19 7.93
N TRP A 149 5.58 11.67 6.75
CA TRP A 149 6.51 10.95 5.89
C TRP A 149 7.93 11.06 6.44
N GLU A 150 8.47 9.93 6.89
CA GLU A 150 9.87 9.76 7.35
C GLU A 150 10.89 9.72 6.20
#